data_AF-A0A673G8J5-F1
#
_entry.id   AF-A0A673G8J5-F1
#
_cell.length_a   1.000
_cell.length_b   1.000
_cell.length_c   1.000
_cell.angle_alpha   90.00
_cell.angle_beta   90.00
_cell.angle_gamma   90.00
#
_symmetry.space_group_name_H-M   'P 1'
#
loop_
_entity.id
_entity.type
_entity.pdbx_description
1 polymer ?
#
loop_
_entity_poly.entity_id
_entity_poly.type
_entity_poly.pdbx_seq_one_letter_code
_entity_poly.pdbx_strand_id
1 'polypeptide(L)'
;MDSSVALGRLELARPLMTRGSCLPEGAQSAHLNGCVPLSHQVAGHKYGVDKVGILQHPDGTVLKQLQPPPRGPREMQFYSMVYAEDHCDPCLVDLQAHLPKYYGTWSSPDAPTDLYLKLEDVTRRFQKPCIMDVKIGQKSYDPFASQEKREQQIRKYPLMEEIGFLVLGMRVYKVGSDSFDTYDQHYGRGLVKDTIKEGLSKFFYNDDILRKDAITASILKVQKILQWFEGQSRFNFYASSLLFVYEGVCVPSLVSQTLRESPIAPEACEQNNNIDQSLSTMYSLHKKGCGRSHYQAKQDNGVWSSSQQPNGNRGLARLEEDRKESKSEAGQETVSDVEVKMIDFAHVFPSDVPDQGYIYGLKNLLKVLHQILEE
;
A
#
# COMPACT_ATOMS: atom_id res chain seq x y z
N MET A 1 23.77 -27.84 60.18
CA MET A 1 24.60 -27.20 61.23
C MET A 1 25.70 -26.46 60.51
N ASP A 2 25.61 -25.13 60.54
CA ASP A 2 26.65 -24.07 60.49
C ASP A 2 27.79 -24.17 59.44
N SER A 3 28.21 -23.10 58.76
CA SER A 3 28.40 -21.74 59.27
C SER A 3 28.58 -20.67 58.16
N SER A 4 28.36 -19.42 58.59
CA SER A 4 28.66 -18.08 58.06
C SER A 4 30.02 -17.96 57.31
N VAL A 5 30.30 -17.01 56.39
CA VAL A 5 30.55 -15.57 56.63
C VAL A 5 30.51 -14.74 55.34
N ALA A 6 30.06 -13.50 55.53
CA ALA A 6 29.90 -12.34 54.66
C ALA A 6 31.07 -11.91 53.75
N LEU A 7 30.74 -11.20 52.67
CA LEU A 7 31.59 -10.17 52.06
C LEU A 7 30.74 -8.97 51.65
N GLY A 8 31.27 -7.79 51.96
CA GLY A 8 30.53 -6.55 52.16
C GLY A 8 30.27 -5.73 50.90
N ARG A 9 29.20 -4.94 51.00
CA ARG A 9 28.84 -3.80 50.15
C ARG A 9 29.92 -2.72 50.21
N LEU A 10 30.30 -2.20 49.04
CA LEU A 10 30.98 -0.91 48.88
C LEU A 10 30.04 0.03 48.14
N GLU A 11 29.46 0.98 48.87
CA GLU A 11 28.82 2.17 48.33
C GLU A 11 29.91 3.18 47.94
N LEU A 12 29.80 3.74 46.73
CA LEU A 12 30.55 4.94 46.32
C LEU A 12 29.54 6.00 45.86
N ALA A 13 29.68 7.16 46.48
CA ALA A 13 28.75 8.27 46.52
C ALA A 13 28.56 9.00 45.17
N ARG A 14 27.35 9.55 44.98
CA ARG A 14 27.02 10.54 43.95
C ARG A 14 27.55 11.93 44.32
N PRO A 15 27.92 12.78 43.35
CA PRO A 15 27.87 14.22 43.53
C PRO A 15 26.52 14.79 43.04
N LEU A 16 25.88 15.57 43.90
CA LEU A 16 24.86 16.56 43.52
C LEU A 16 25.55 17.74 42.82
N MET A 17 25.01 18.19 41.69
CA MET A 17 25.08 19.60 41.29
C MET A 17 23.69 20.09 40.90
N THR A 18 23.29 21.19 41.53
CA THR A 18 21.98 21.83 41.43
C THR A 18 22.03 23.06 40.53
N ARG A 19 20.99 23.16 39.69
CA ARG A 19 20.35 24.35 39.09
C ARG A 19 21.13 25.22 38.08
N GLY A 20 20.55 25.31 36.88
CA GLY A 20 20.21 26.62 36.31
C GLY A 20 20.33 26.72 34.78
N SER A 21 19.26 26.39 34.05
CA SER A 21 18.73 27.21 32.93
C SER A 21 17.56 26.49 32.26
N CYS A 22 16.37 27.08 32.33
CA CYS A 22 15.27 26.79 31.41
C CYS A 22 15.74 27.09 29.98
N LEU A 23 15.77 26.07 29.13
CA LEU A 23 15.85 26.25 27.68
C LEU A 23 14.41 26.26 27.14
N PRO A 24 14.06 27.19 26.24
CA PRO A 24 12.69 27.31 25.76
C PRO A 24 12.35 26.11 24.87
N GLU A 25 11.19 25.51 25.13
CA GLU A 25 10.47 24.66 24.17
C GLU A 25 10.20 25.51 22.91
N GLY A 26 10.93 25.27 21.83
CA GLY A 26 10.68 26.02 20.59
C GLY A 26 11.72 25.93 19.46
N ALA A 27 12.83 25.20 19.61
CA ALA A 27 13.91 25.22 18.61
C ALA A 27 14.39 23.83 18.17
N GLN A 28 13.51 23.00 17.58
CA GLN A 28 13.95 21.71 16.99
C GLN A 28 13.32 21.33 15.62
N SER A 29 12.60 22.21 14.93
CA SER A 29 11.90 21.82 13.67
C SER A 29 12.31 22.57 12.41
N ALA A 30 13.46 23.25 12.38
CA ALA A 30 13.90 24.01 11.20
C ALA A 30 14.80 23.23 10.22
N HIS A 31 15.19 21.98 10.54
CA HIS A 31 16.40 21.35 9.98
C HIS A 31 16.19 20.44 8.75
N LEU A 32 14.97 20.34 8.21
CA LEU A 32 14.63 19.49 7.07
C LEU A 32 13.87 20.25 5.98
N ASN A 33 14.27 21.47 5.65
CA ASN A 33 13.68 22.26 4.55
C ASN A 33 12.14 22.37 4.61
N GLY A 34 11.57 22.53 5.81
CA GLY A 34 10.11 22.63 5.98
C GLY A 34 9.34 21.31 5.89
N CYS A 35 10.03 20.16 5.85
CA CYS A 35 9.39 18.86 6.00
C CYS A 35 8.80 18.70 7.40
N VAL A 36 7.60 18.13 7.48
CA VAL A 36 6.89 17.88 8.74
C VAL A 36 6.54 16.40 8.88
N PRO A 37 6.37 15.85 10.09
CA PRO A 37 5.91 14.47 10.23
C PRO A 37 4.54 14.26 9.58
N LEU A 38 4.35 13.14 8.88
CA LEU A 38 3.06 12.79 8.30
C LEU A 38 2.06 12.50 9.42
N SER A 39 1.13 13.43 9.63
CA SER A 39 0.26 13.48 10.82
C SER A 39 -0.69 12.29 10.97
N HIS A 40 -0.95 11.56 9.88
CA HIS A 40 -1.93 10.49 9.81
C HIS A 40 -1.31 9.15 9.39
N GLN A 41 -0.01 8.95 9.62
CA GLN A 41 0.63 7.65 9.43
C GLN A 41 0.03 6.60 10.39
N VAL A 42 -0.58 5.55 9.83
CA VAL A 42 -1.31 4.53 10.62
C VAL A 42 -0.46 3.33 11.05
N ALA A 43 0.65 3.07 10.34
CA ALA A 43 1.50 1.91 10.56
C ALA A 43 2.93 2.17 10.07
N GLY A 44 3.79 1.15 10.21
CA GLY A 44 5.19 1.22 9.84
C GLY A 44 6.10 1.64 11.00
N HIS A 45 7.40 1.63 10.73
CA HIS A 45 8.40 1.93 11.73
C HIS A 45 8.78 3.40 11.70
N LYS A 46 8.95 3.97 12.88
CA LYS A 46 9.57 5.28 13.05
C LYS A 46 11.10 5.11 13.12
N TYR A 47 11.78 5.38 12.01
CA TYR A 47 13.24 5.39 11.92
C TYR A 47 13.79 6.84 11.95
N GLY A 48 15.07 6.99 12.26
CA GLY A 48 15.80 8.26 12.10
C GLY A 48 16.03 9.09 13.35
N VAL A 49 16.71 10.22 13.14
CA VAL A 49 16.82 11.32 14.12
C VAL A 49 15.39 11.65 14.56
N ASP A 50 15.15 11.60 15.87
CA ASP A 50 13.87 11.84 16.54
C ASP A 50 12.73 10.83 16.31
N LYS A 51 12.95 9.73 15.57
CA LYS A 51 11.95 8.66 15.33
C LYS A 51 10.59 9.24 14.90
N VAL A 52 10.61 10.12 13.90
CA VAL A 52 9.41 10.91 13.51
C VAL A 52 8.48 10.18 12.54
N GLY A 53 8.94 9.09 11.91
CA GLY A 53 8.14 8.34 10.93
C GLY A 53 8.37 8.83 9.50
N ILE A 54 7.36 8.68 8.65
CA ILE A 54 7.34 9.25 7.29
C ILE A 54 7.18 10.77 7.42
N LEU A 55 7.91 11.52 6.61
CA LEU A 55 7.80 12.98 6.56
C LEU A 55 7.00 13.39 5.33
N GLN A 56 6.18 14.43 5.46
CA GLN A 56 5.56 15.12 4.34
C GLN A 56 6.45 16.28 3.90
N HIS A 57 6.76 16.33 2.61
CA HIS A 57 7.56 17.38 2.01
C HIS A 57 6.64 18.49 1.45
N PRO A 58 7.07 19.78 1.44
CA PRO A 58 6.22 20.91 1.00
C PRO A 58 5.66 20.83 -0.42
N ASP A 59 6.36 20.14 -1.33
CA ASP A 59 5.86 19.87 -2.69
C ASP A 59 4.71 18.85 -2.74
N GLY A 60 4.33 18.31 -1.58
CA GLY A 60 3.30 17.29 -1.33
C GLY A 60 3.66 15.89 -1.81
N THR A 61 4.94 15.55 -1.75
CA THR A 61 5.44 14.16 -1.70
C THR A 61 5.66 13.73 -0.25
N VAL A 62 5.94 12.45 -0.03
CA VAL A 62 6.43 11.94 1.25
C VAL A 62 7.87 11.48 1.15
N LEU A 63 8.60 11.62 2.25
CA LEU A 63 9.96 11.14 2.43
C LEU A 63 9.95 9.98 3.42
N LYS A 64 10.28 8.80 2.91
CA LYS A 64 10.46 7.59 3.72
C LYS A 64 11.94 7.35 3.94
N GLN A 65 12.41 7.49 5.16
CA GLN A 65 13.82 7.28 5.46
C GLN A 65 14.23 5.83 5.17
N LEU A 66 15.43 5.65 4.60
CA LEU A 66 16.00 4.33 4.37
C LEU A 66 16.21 3.60 5.71
N GLN A 67 15.69 2.38 5.80
CA GLN A 67 15.92 1.52 6.95
C GLN A 67 17.38 1.05 7.00
N PRO A 68 17.90 0.66 8.18
CA PRO A 68 19.24 0.08 8.27
C PRO A 68 19.43 -1.10 7.30
N PRO A 69 20.65 -1.27 6.73
CA PRO A 69 20.96 -2.38 5.85
C PRO A 69 20.60 -3.75 6.48
N PRO A 70 20.14 -4.72 5.67
CA PRO A 70 20.00 -4.66 4.21
C PRO A 70 18.66 -4.07 3.72
N ARG A 71 17.77 -3.66 4.61
CA ARG A 71 16.36 -3.36 4.28
C ARG A 71 16.17 -2.10 3.44
N GLY A 72 16.74 -0.98 3.87
CA GLY A 72 16.64 0.29 3.14
C GLY A 72 17.26 0.22 1.73
N PRO A 73 18.51 -0.26 1.58
CA PRO A 73 19.11 -0.45 0.27
C PRO A 73 18.30 -1.36 -0.66
N ARG A 74 17.70 -2.44 -0.13
CA ARG A 74 16.85 -3.34 -0.92
C ARG A 74 15.59 -2.64 -1.43
N GLU A 75 14.91 -1.88 -0.57
CA GLU A 75 13.72 -1.12 -0.97
C GLU A 75 14.04 -0.05 -2.02
N MET A 76 15.15 0.66 -1.84
CA MET A 76 15.65 1.64 -2.82
C MET A 76 15.97 1.00 -4.18
N GLN A 77 16.66 -0.14 -4.18
CA GLN A 77 16.98 -0.88 -5.41
C GLN A 77 15.72 -1.36 -6.11
N PHE A 78 14.73 -1.84 -5.35
CA PHE A 78 13.45 -2.26 -5.92
C PHE A 78 12.73 -1.12 -6.64
N TYR A 79 12.57 0.05 -6.00
CA TYR A 79 11.95 1.21 -6.66
C TYR A 79 12.76 1.68 -7.89
N SER A 80 14.09 1.72 -7.77
CA SER A 80 14.96 2.14 -8.88
C SER A 80 14.88 1.19 -10.08
N MET A 81 14.71 -0.12 -9.83
CA MET A 81 14.49 -1.12 -10.86
C MET A 81 13.12 -0.97 -11.53
N VAL A 82 12.05 -0.78 -10.75
CA VAL A 82 10.68 -0.67 -11.27
C VAL A 82 10.46 0.62 -12.07
N TYR A 83 11.17 1.71 -11.73
CA TYR A 83 11.02 3.04 -12.36
C TYR A 83 12.23 3.45 -13.21
N ALA A 84 13.05 2.51 -13.68
CA ALA A 84 14.16 2.83 -14.59
C ALA A 84 13.64 3.45 -15.90
N GLU A 85 14.25 4.50 -16.43
CA GLU A 85 13.72 5.24 -17.59
C GLU A 85 13.65 4.41 -18.89
N ASP A 86 14.57 3.45 -19.06
CA ASP A 86 14.76 2.71 -20.32
C ASP A 86 14.11 1.32 -20.35
N HIS A 87 13.30 0.93 -19.37
CA HIS A 87 12.71 -0.42 -19.36
C HIS A 87 11.36 -0.49 -20.09
N CYS A 88 11.26 -1.42 -21.02
CA CYS A 88 10.01 -1.77 -21.73
C CYS A 88 9.40 -3.07 -21.19
N ASP A 89 9.78 -3.50 -19.98
CA ASP A 89 9.33 -4.75 -19.38
C ASP A 89 7.86 -4.63 -18.95
N PRO A 90 6.90 -5.27 -19.65
CA PRO A 90 5.48 -5.05 -19.39
C PRO A 90 5.09 -5.41 -17.95
N CYS A 91 5.75 -6.41 -17.37
CA CYS A 91 5.49 -6.82 -15.99
C CYS A 91 5.83 -5.71 -14.98
N LEU A 92 6.89 -4.93 -15.21
CA LEU A 92 7.29 -3.84 -14.32
C LEU A 92 6.47 -2.57 -14.60
N VAL A 93 6.14 -2.30 -15.86
CA VAL A 93 5.26 -1.18 -16.24
C VAL A 93 3.88 -1.34 -15.61
N ASP A 94 3.29 -2.54 -15.70
CA ASP A 94 2.00 -2.84 -15.06
C ASP A 94 2.08 -2.70 -13.54
N LEU A 95 3.22 -3.07 -12.93
CA LEU A 95 3.43 -2.94 -11.49
C LEU A 95 3.40 -1.47 -11.03
N GLN A 96 3.92 -0.52 -11.82
CA GLN A 96 3.96 0.90 -11.44
C GLN A 96 2.56 1.45 -11.10
N ALA A 97 1.51 1.00 -11.79
CA ALA A 97 0.14 1.41 -11.51
C ALA A 97 -0.32 1.07 -10.08
N HIS A 98 0.30 0.06 -9.46
CA HIS A 98 -0.02 -0.43 -8.12
C HIS A 98 0.86 0.13 -7.02
N LEU A 99 1.90 0.91 -7.36
CA LEU A 99 2.83 1.51 -6.40
C LEU A 99 2.58 3.02 -6.24
N PRO A 100 3.03 3.64 -5.13
CA PRO A 100 3.23 5.08 -5.09
C PRO A 100 4.28 5.47 -6.13
N LYS A 101 4.07 6.59 -6.83
CA LYS A 101 5.06 7.10 -7.78
C LYS A 101 6.39 7.38 -7.06
N TYR A 102 7.49 6.93 -7.68
CA TYR A 102 8.85 7.15 -7.17
C TYR A 102 9.49 8.35 -7.85
N TYR A 103 10.09 9.23 -7.05
CA TYR A 103 10.75 10.46 -7.50
C TYR A 103 12.27 10.43 -7.28
N GLY A 104 12.84 9.26 -7.03
CA GLY A 104 14.24 9.09 -6.69
C GLY A 104 14.52 9.15 -5.19
N THR A 105 15.81 9.18 -4.86
CA THR A 105 16.28 9.40 -3.48
C THR A 105 16.40 10.88 -3.19
N TRP A 106 16.26 11.23 -1.92
CA TRP A 106 16.40 12.59 -1.42
C TRP A 106 17.28 12.60 -0.17
N SER A 107 18.05 13.66 0.01
CA SER A 107 18.77 13.96 1.25
C SER A 107 18.70 15.46 1.50
N SER A 108 18.75 15.86 2.78
CA SER A 108 18.84 17.27 3.14
C SER A 108 20.25 17.77 2.83
N PRO A 109 20.43 18.99 2.29
CA PRO A 109 21.75 19.61 2.18
C PRO A 109 22.53 19.63 3.50
N ASP A 110 21.81 19.77 4.62
CA ASP A 110 22.40 19.82 5.96
C ASP A 110 22.76 18.43 6.54
N ALA A 111 22.21 17.37 5.95
CA ALA A 111 22.42 15.98 6.37
C ALA A 111 22.48 15.06 5.14
N PRO A 112 23.55 15.14 4.32
CA PRO A 112 23.65 14.41 3.06
C PRO A 112 23.76 12.88 3.23
N THR A 113 24.08 12.42 4.44
CA THR A 113 24.12 10.99 4.79
C THR A 113 22.73 10.42 5.09
N ASP A 114 21.75 11.27 5.38
CA ASP A 114 20.40 10.85 5.69
C ASP A 114 19.60 10.72 4.40
N LEU A 115 19.54 9.49 3.91
CA LEU A 115 18.86 9.14 2.66
C LEU A 115 17.39 8.79 2.90
N TYR A 116 16.55 9.30 2.01
CA TYR A 116 15.11 9.07 1.96
C TYR A 116 14.70 8.61 0.57
N LEU A 117 13.67 7.78 0.49
CA LEU A 117 12.89 7.56 -0.72
C LEU A 117 11.87 8.69 -0.83
N LYS A 118 11.88 9.41 -1.96
CA LYS A 118 10.86 10.42 -2.26
C LYS A 118 9.74 9.76 -3.04
N LEU A 119 8.56 9.69 -2.43
CA LEU A 119 7.40 8.94 -2.93
C LEU A 119 6.18 9.85 -3.03
N GLU A 120 5.23 9.46 -3.87
CA GLU A 120 3.90 10.06 -3.90
C GLU A 120 3.21 9.99 -2.54
N ASP A 121 2.61 11.11 -2.12
CA ASP A 121 1.66 11.12 -1.02
C ASP A 121 0.29 10.64 -1.52
N VAL A 122 0.02 9.34 -1.35
CA VAL A 122 -1.24 8.70 -1.78
C VAL A 122 -2.48 9.33 -1.11
N THR A 123 -2.30 10.03 0.02
CA THR A 123 -3.40 10.64 0.77
C THR A 123 -3.71 12.07 0.35
N ARG A 124 -2.82 12.72 -0.39
CA ARG A 124 -2.83 14.17 -0.63
C ARG A 124 -4.13 14.70 -1.22
N ARG A 125 -4.77 13.93 -2.09
CA ARG A 125 -6.00 14.36 -2.79
C ARG A 125 -7.27 14.25 -1.95
N PHE A 126 -7.18 13.62 -0.79
CA PHE A 126 -8.31 13.38 0.11
C PHE A 126 -8.39 14.46 1.19
N GLN A 127 -9.60 14.94 1.46
CA GLN A 127 -9.84 15.92 2.51
C GLN A 127 -9.88 15.28 3.89
N LYS A 128 -10.60 14.16 4.04
CA LYS A 128 -10.68 13.38 5.28
C LYS A 128 -10.29 11.92 4.99
N PRO A 129 -9.00 11.65 4.71
CA PRO A 129 -8.57 10.31 4.32
C PRO A 129 -8.83 9.29 5.43
N CYS A 130 -9.64 8.28 5.12
CA CYS A 130 -9.67 7.02 5.85
C CYS A 130 -8.55 6.13 5.32
N ILE A 131 -7.67 5.65 6.20
CA ILE A 131 -6.43 4.96 5.82
C ILE A 131 -6.34 3.63 6.54
N MET A 132 -5.98 2.55 5.85
CA MET A 132 -5.70 1.24 6.46
C MET A 132 -4.48 0.61 5.81
N ASP A 133 -3.57 0.13 6.65
CA ASP A 133 -2.40 -0.66 6.24
C ASP A 133 -2.66 -2.13 6.53
N VAL A 134 -2.64 -2.95 5.47
CA VAL A 134 -2.85 -4.40 5.56
C VAL A 134 -1.63 -5.13 5.03
N LYS A 135 -0.89 -5.80 5.92
CA LYS A 135 0.20 -6.69 5.53
C LYS A 135 -0.36 -7.92 4.85
N ILE A 136 0.23 -8.32 3.73
CA ILE A 136 -0.22 -9.47 2.94
C ILE A 136 0.81 -10.60 2.97
N GLY A 137 0.31 -11.84 2.92
CA GLY A 137 1.10 -13.05 2.76
C GLY A 137 1.01 -13.99 3.96
N GLN A 138 1.10 -15.29 3.72
CA GLN A 138 1.11 -16.30 4.81
C GLN A 138 2.35 -16.20 5.71
N LYS A 139 3.43 -15.56 5.24
CA LYS A 139 4.70 -15.41 5.97
C LYS A 139 5.09 -13.95 6.04
N SER A 140 5.33 -13.47 7.25
CA SER A 140 5.80 -12.10 7.53
C SER A 140 7.32 -12.01 7.77
N TYR A 141 8.04 -13.09 7.49
CA TYR A 141 9.50 -13.19 7.50
C TYR A 141 10.00 -13.60 6.12
N ASP A 142 11.19 -13.12 5.75
CA ASP A 142 11.81 -13.44 4.47
C ASP A 142 12.60 -14.77 4.51
N PRO A 143 13.03 -15.30 3.34
CA PRO A 143 13.76 -16.58 3.26
C PRO A 143 15.09 -16.62 4.00
N PHE A 144 15.70 -15.47 4.30
CA PHE A 144 17.01 -15.36 4.95
C PHE A 144 16.88 -14.94 6.43
N ALA A 145 15.66 -14.84 6.96
CA ALA A 145 15.43 -14.50 8.35
C ALA A 145 16.01 -15.57 9.29
N SER A 146 16.71 -15.13 10.33
CA SER A 146 17.20 -16.02 11.40
C SER A 146 16.04 -16.75 12.07
N GLN A 147 16.31 -17.90 12.68
CA GLN A 147 15.30 -18.68 13.39
C GLN A 147 14.58 -17.84 14.46
N GLU A 148 15.34 -17.09 15.25
CA GLU A 148 14.81 -16.15 16.25
C GLU A 148 13.89 -15.10 15.61
N LYS A 149 14.28 -14.54 14.46
CA LYS A 149 13.48 -13.54 13.75
C LYS A 149 12.17 -14.13 13.22
N ARG A 150 12.20 -15.37 12.71
CA ARG A 150 11.03 -16.12 12.24
C ARG A 150 10.07 -16.38 13.38
N GLU A 151 10.55 -16.92 14.49
CA GLU A 151 9.75 -17.16 15.70
C GLU A 151 9.15 -15.87 16.26
N GLN A 152 9.92 -14.78 16.26
CA GLN A 152 9.41 -13.47 16.66
C GLN A 152 8.26 -13.00 15.76
N GLN A 153 8.36 -13.18 14.44
CA GLN A 153 7.28 -12.81 13.51
C GLN A 153 6.04 -13.70 13.69
N ILE A 154 6.22 -15.01 13.84
CA ILE A 154 5.12 -15.96 14.09
C ILE A 154 4.42 -15.62 15.41
N ARG A 155 5.19 -15.38 16.48
CA ARG A 155 4.62 -15.02 17.80
C ARG A 155 3.84 -13.72 17.78
N LYS A 156 4.20 -12.76 16.93
CA LYS A 156 3.44 -11.50 16.80
C LYS A 156 2.04 -11.72 16.24
N TYR A 157 1.87 -12.68 15.34
CA TYR A 157 0.56 -13.03 14.78
C TYR A 157 0.56 -14.48 14.27
N PRO A 158 0.24 -15.47 15.13
CA PRO A 158 0.28 -16.89 14.76
C PRO A 158 -0.69 -17.25 13.64
N LEU A 159 -1.76 -16.47 13.48
CA LEU A 159 -2.80 -16.68 12.46
C LEU A 159 -2.39 -16.17 11.07
N MET A 160 -1.19 -15.62 10.89
CA MET A 160 -0.75 -15.10 9.58
C MET A 160 -0.81 -16.16 8.48
N GLU A 161 -0.38 -17.39 8.78
CA GLU A 161 -0.36 -18.49 7.82
C GLU A 161 -1.79 -18.93 7.42
N GLU A 162 -2.73 -18.84 8.36
CA GLU A 162 -4.10 -19.31 8.22
C GLU A 162 -5.03 -18.24 7.60
N ILE A 163 -4.86 -16.97 7.98
CA ILE A 163 -5.64 -15.84 7.48
C ILE A 163 -5.03 -15.28 6.20
N GLY A 164 -3.70 -15.23 6.10
CA GLY A 164 -2.98 -14.75 4.92
C GLY A 164 -2.80 -13.23 4.85
N PHE A 165 -3.33 -12.47 5.80
CA PHE A 165 -3.12 -11.03 5.92
C PHE A 165 -3.26 -10.56 7.37
N LEU A 166 -2.81 -9.33 7.67
CA LEU A 166 -2.88 -8.71 8.99
C LEU A 166 -3.06 -7.19 8.87
N VAL A 167 -4.10 -6.65 9.50
CA VAL A 167 -4.26 -5.19 9.65
C VAL A 167 -3.17 -4.67 10.59
N LEU A 168 -2.33 -3.74 10.12
CA LEU A 168 -1.26 -3.14 10.92
C LEU A 168 -1.70 -1.87 11.65
N GLY A 169 -2.70 -1.19 11.10
CA GLY A 169 -3.34 -0.03 11.68
C GLY A 169 -4.34 0.57 10.71
N MET A 170 -5.31 1.29 11.24
CA MET A 170 -6.27 2.05 10.45
C MET A 170 -6.70 3.32 11.16
N ARG A 171 -7.08 4.31 10.35
CA ARG A 171 -7.62 5.60 10.78
C ARG A 171 -8.88 5.87 9.98
N VAL A 172 -10.01 6.03 10.65
CA VAL A 172 -11.33 6.08 10.02
C VAL A 172 -12.02 7.38 10.42
N TYR A 173 -12.44 8.16 9.43
CA TYR A 173 -13.22 9.37 9.66
C TYR A 173 -14.64 9.01 10.09
N LYS A 174 -15.12 9.67 11.15
CA LYS A 174 -16.46 9.51 11.71
C LYS A 174 -17.26 10.77 11.42
N VAL A 175 -18.31 10.61 10.61
CA VAL A 175 -19.09 11.75 10.10
C VAL A 175 -19.87 12.41 11.23
N GLY A 176 -20.48 11.61 12.12
CA GLY A 176 -21.31 12.13 13.21
C GLY A 176 -20.56 13.01 14.21
N SER A 177 -19.26 12.79 14.40
CA SER A 177 -18.44 13.50 15.39
C SER A 177 -17.37 14.42 14.78
N ASP A 178 -17.26 14.49 13.44
CA ASP A 178 -16.15 15.15 12.73
C ASP A 178 -14.76 14.81 13.32
N SER A 179 -14.56 13.54 13.63
CA SER A 179 -13.35 13.04 14.29
C SER A 179 -12.79 11.81 13.58
N PHE A 180 -11.67 11.31 14.07
CA PHE A 180 -11.05 10.09 13.55
C PHE A 180 -10.87 9.07 14.65
N ASP A 181 -11.36 7.86 14.40
CA ASP A 181 -10.98 6.70 15.18
C ASP A 181 -9.66 6.16 14.65
N THR A 182 -8.77 5.77 15.55
CA THR A 182 -7.49 5.14 15.17
C THR A 182 -7.35 3.80 15.87
N TYR A 183 -6.94 2.81 15.11
CA TYR A 183 -6.73 1.43 15.55
C TYR A 183 -5.31 1.04 15.20
N ASP A 184 -4.60 0.46 16.16
CA ASP A 184 -3.17 0.18 16.05
C ASP A 184 -2.89 -1.29 15.70
N GLN A 185 -1.61 -1.67 15.76
CA GLN A 185 -1.18 -3.04 15.53
C GLN A 185 -1.75 -4.06 16.53
N HIS A 186 -2.16 -3.65 17.73
CA HIS A 186 -2.71 -4.57 18.74
C HIS A 186 -4.14 -4.92 18.37
N TYR A 187 -4.90 -3.95 17.87
CA TYR A 187 -6.22 -4.20 17.31
C TYR A 187 -6.17 -5.28 16.23
N GLY A 188 -5.33 -5.08 15.20
CA GLY A 188 -5.25 -6.04 14.09
C GLY A 188 -4.74 -7.42 14.52
N ARG A 189 -3.78 -7.48 15.45
CA ARG A 189 -3.29 -8.76 16.01
C ARG A 189 -4.34 -9.49 16.87
N GLY A 190 -5.34 -8.77 17.38
CA GLY A 190 -6.46 -9.35 18.11
C GLY A 190 -7.54 -9.97 17.22
N LEU A 191 -7.52 -9.69 15.90
CA LEU A 191 -8.50 -10.24 14.97
C LEU A 191 -8.21 -11.71 14.68
N VAL A 192 -9.25 -12.52 14.82
CA VAL A 192 -9.27 -13.96 14.54
C VAL A 192 -10.25 -14.25 13.40
N LYS A 193 -10.30 -15.50 12.91
CA LYS A 193 -11.20 -15.90 11.81
C LYS A 193 -12.64 -15.43 11.97
N ASP A 194 -13.18 -15.51 13.17
CA ASP A 194 -14.58 -15.20 13.45
C ASP A 194 -14.86 -13.69 13.63
N THR A 195 -13.80 -12.88 13.75
CA THR A 195 -13.91 -11.42 13.99
C THR A 195 -13.25 -10.58 12.90
N ILE A 196 -12.58 -11.20 11.92
CA ILE A 196 -11.84 -10.51 10.87
C ILE A 196 -12.77 -9.72 9.96
N LYS A 197 -13.99 -10.24 9.72
CA LYS A 197 -15.00 -9.59 8.90
C LYS A 197 -15.48 -8.31 9.57
N GLU A 198 -15.97 -8.41 10.80
CA GLU A 198 -16.41 -7.28 11.61
C GLU A 198 -15.27 -6.28 11.81
N GLY A 199 -14.05 -6.79 11.96
CA GLY A 199 -12.86 -5.97 12.12
C GLY A 199 -12.54 -5.12 10.89
N LEU A 200 -12.62 -5.71 9.70
CA LEU A 200 -12.47 -4.98 8.44
C LEU A 200 -13.68 -4.08 8.14
N SER A 201 -14.90 -4.47 8.51
CA SER A 201 -16.10 -3.62 8.35
C SER A 201 -15.96 -2.29 9.08
N LYS A 202 -15.26 -2.26 10.23
CA LYS A 202 -14.99 -1.00 10.95
C LYS A 202 -14.23 0.02 10.12
N PHE A 203 -13.37 -0.42 9.20
CA PHE A 203 -12.64 0.50 8.32
C PHE A 203 -13.58 1.27 7.39
N PHE A 204 -14.66 0.63 6.93
CA PHE A 204 -15.59 1.20 5.95
C PHE A 204 -16.84 1.83 6.58
N TYR A 205 -16.99 1.76 7.90
CA TYR A 205 -18.15 2.29 8.62
C TYR A 205 -17.85 3.67 9.22
N ASN A 206 -18.58 4.69 8.77
CA ASN A 206 -18.34 6.09 9.11
C ASN A 206 -19.23 6.65 10.25
N ASP A 207 -19.82 5.75 11.05
CA ASP A 207 -20.82 5.98 12.12
C ASP A 207 -22.25 6.30 11.65
N ASP A 208 -22.46 6.33 10.34
CA ASP A 208 -23.79 6.49 9.76
C ASP A 208 -24.08 5.31 8.81
N ILE A 209 -23.24 5.18 7.78
CA ILE A 209 -23.38 4.19 6.73
C ILE A 209 -22.12 3.34 6.56
N LEU A 210 -22.32 2.11 6.11
CA LEU A 210 -21.25 1.30 5.54
C LEU A 210 -20.95 1.79 4.12
N ARG A 211 -19.72 2.23 3.87
CA ARG A 211 -19.26 2.74 2.57
C ARG A 211 -19.06 1.61 1.56
N LYS A 212 -20.18 1.03 1.10
CA LYS A 212 -20.22 -0.04 0.08
C LYS A 212 -19.56 0.39 -1.23
N ASP A 213 -19.63 1.68 -1.56
CA ASP A 213 -18.91 2.29 -2.68
C ASP A 213 -17.39 2.13 -2.53
N ALA A 214 -16.86 2.43 -1.34
CA ALA A 214 -15.45 2.29 -1.05
C ALA A 214 -14.99 0.82 -1.02
N ILE A 215 -15.83 -0.09 -0.49
CA ILE A 215 -15.58 -1.53 -0.49
C ILE A 215 -15.50 -2.05 -1.94
N THR A 216 -16.48 -1.68 -2.78
CA THR A 216 -16.54 -2.12 -4.18
C THR A 216 -15.32 -1.65 -4.96
N ALA A 217 -14.96 -0.37 -4.84
CA ALA A 217 -13.78 0.18 -5.51
C ALA A 217 -12.47 -0.46 -4.98
N SER A 218 -12.40 -0.77 -3.69
CA SER A 218 -11.27 -1.48 -3.07
C SER A 218 -11.12 -2.88 -3.66
N ILE A 219 -12.21 -3.64 -3.76
CA ILE A 219 -12.23 -4.98 -4.38
C ILE A 219 -11.67 -4.92 -5.80
N LEU A 220 -12.13 -3.99 -6.63
CA LEU A 220 -11.67 -3.85 -8.02
C LEU A 220 -10.15 -3.57 -8.10
N LYS A 221 -9.61 -2.72 -7.22
CA LYS A 221 -8.17 -2.43 -7.19
C LYS A 221 -7.36 -3.63 -6.68
N VAL A 222 -7.83 -4.33 -5.65
CA VAL A 222 -7.18 -5.54 -5.12
C VAL A 222 -7.21 -6.68 -6.16
N GLN A 223 -8.29 -6.81 -6.95
CA GLN A 223 -8.37 -7.77 -8.05
C GLN A 223 -7.32 -7.50 -9.14
N LYS A 224 -7.06 -6.24 -9.49
CA LYS A 224 -5.99 -5.90 -10.44
C LYS A 224 -4.60 -6.28 -9.90
N ILE A 225 -4.35 -6.03 -8.61
CA ILE A 225 -3.10 -6.46 -7.96
C ILE A 225 -2.99 -7.99 -7.97
N LEU A 226 -4.07 -8.71 -7.66
CA LEU A 226 -4.09 -10.17 -7.73
C LEU A 226 -3.78 -10.68 -9.14
N GLN A 227 -4.39 -10.09 -10.17
CA GLN A 227 -4.12 -10.44 -11.57
C GLN A 227 -2.65 -10.25 -11.93
N TRP A 228 -2.03 -9.15 -11.46
CA TRP A 228 -0.59 -8.92 -11.65
C TRP A 228 0.24 -10.02 -10.97
N PHE A 229 -0.07 -10.38 -9.73
CA PHE A 229 0.62 -11.46 -9.01
C PHE A 229 0.44 -12.83 -9.66
N GLU A 230 -0.74 -13.14 -10.20
CA GLU A 230 -0.99 -14.40 -10.92
C GLU A 230 -0.29 -14.44 -12.29
N GLY A 231 0.01 -13.27 -12.88
CA GLY A 231 0.71 -13.12 -14.15
C GLY A 231 2.24 -13.13 -14.08
N GLN A 232 2.83 -13.14 -12.87
CA GLN A 232 4.28 -13.06 -12.68
C GLN A 232 4.81 -14.13 -11.71
N SER A 233 6.05 -14.56 -11.92
CA SER A 233 6.77 -15.48 -11.03
C SER A 233 8.16 -14.98 -10.63
N ARG A 234 8.45 -13.70 -10.92
CA ARG A 234 9.77 -13.06 -10.83
C ARG A 234 10.06 -12.48 -9.46
N PHE A 235 9.03 -12.17 -8.70
CA PHE A 235 9.15 -11.51 -7.40
C PHE A 235 8.29 -12.18 -6.35
N ASN A 236 8.89 -12.43 -5.20
CA ASN A 236 8.18 -12.76 -3.97
C ASN A 236 8.31 -11.60 -2.98
N PHE A 237 7.18 -11.25 -2.36
CA PHE A 237 7.01 -10.12 -1.48
C PHE A 237 6.73 -10.62 -0.07
N TYR A 238 7.65 -10.33 0.87
CA TYR A 238 7.46 -10.66 2.27
C TYR A 238 7.26 -9.39 3.07
N ALA A 239 6.38 -9.42 4.08
CA ALA A 239 6.15 -8.32 5.00
C ALA A 239 5.81 -6.95 4.37
N SER A 240 5.38 -6.93 3.11
CA SER A 240 4.83 -5.76 2.42
C SER A 240 3.33 -5.65 2.65
N SER A 241 2.78 -4.49 2.35
CA SER A 241 1.39 -4.16 2.66
C SER A 241 0.64 -3.60 1.46
N LEU A 242 -0.68 -3.66 1.55
CA LEU A 242 -1.59 -2.80 0.81
C LEU A 242 -2.02 -1.63 1.70
N LEU A 243 -1.84 -0.42 1.20
CA LEU A 243 -2.36 0.81 1.80
C LEU A 243 -3.67 1.16 1.12
N PHE A 244 -4.77 1.02 1.85
CA PHE A 244 -6.10 1.46 1.46
C PHE A 244 -6.29 2.90 1.89
N VAL A 245 -6.80 3.74 0.99
CA VAL A 245 -7.19 5.11 1.28
C VAL A 245 -8.53 5.39 0.64
N TYR A 246 -9.48 6.01 1.33
CA TYR A 246 -10.69 6.52 0.71
C TYR A 246 -11.15 7.82 1.35
N GLU A 247 -12.01 8.57 0.64
CA GLU A 247 -12.57 9.83 1.16
C GLU A 247 -13.61 9.56 2.25
N GLY A 248 -13.37 10.06 3.47
CA GLY A 248 -14.25 9.88 4.60
C GLY A 248 -15.57 10.64 4.46
N VAL A 249 -15.55 11.82 3.83
CA VAL A 249 -16.79 12.56 3.56
C VAL A 249 -17.57 11.90 2.43
N CYS A 250 -18.87 11.74 2.62
CA CYS A 250 -19.75 11.33 1.53
C CYS A 250 -19.95 12.56 0.63
N VAL A 251 -19.37 12.57 -0.57
CA VAL A 251 -19.70 13.60 -1.55
C VAL A 251 -21.09 13.24 -2.10
N PRO A 252 -22.12 14.08 -1.92
CA PRO A 252 -23.38 13.84 -2.60
C PRO A 252 -23.07 13.85 -4.09
N SER A 253 -23.24 12.72 -4.75
CA SER A 253 -23.25 12.68 -6.20
C SER A 253 -24.27 13.72 -6.66
N LEU A 254 -23.85 14.68 -7.49
CA LEU A 254 -24.65 15.82 -7.97
C LEU A 254 -25.86 15.41 -8.83
N VAL A 255 -26.30 14.15 -8.77
CA VAL A 255 -27.38 13.56 -9.57
C VAL A 255 -28.73 13.57 -8.83
N SER A 256 -28.84 14.21 -7.65
CA SER A 256 -30.13 14.26 -6.92
C SER A 256 -30.58 15.64 -6.46
N GLN A 257 -30.08 16.73 -7.05
CA GLN A 257 -30.53 18.10 -6.73
C GLN A 257 -31.36 18.79 -7.81
N THR A 258 -32.14 18.02 -8.58
CA THR A 258 -33.31 18.56 -9.29
C THR A 258 -34.51 17.71 -8.93
N LEU A 259 -35.16 18.03 -7.82
CA LEU A 259 -36.58 17.81 -7.49
C LEU A 259 -36.77 18.22 -6.02
N ARG A 260 -36.71 19.53 -5.76
CA ARG A 260 -37.31 20.12 -4.55
C ARG A 260 -38.26 21.22 -5.01
N GLU A 261 -39.47 20.80 -5.38
CA GLU A 261 -40.64 21.67 -5.35
C GLU A 261 -41.59 21.17 -4.25
N SER A 262 -42.26 22.14 -3.62
CA SER A 262 -42.96 22.11 -2.33
C SER A 262 -44.28 21.30 -2.32
N PRO A 263 -44.91 21.07 -1.14
CA PRO A 263 -45.85 19.97 -0.94
C PRO A 263 -47.30 20.31 -1.27
N ILE A 264 -47.95 19.45 -2.05
CA ILE A 264 -49.41 19.27 -2.05
C ILE A 264 -49.67 17.75 -2.00
N ALA A 265 -50.51 17.33 -1.06
CA ALA A 265 -51.00 15.96 -0.91
C ALA A 265 -52.54 15.97 -1.01
N PRO A 266 -53.22 14.82 -1.13
CA PRO A 266 -52.84 13.56 -1.79
C PRO A 266 -53.92 13.10 -2.79
N GLU A 267 -53.56 12.32 -3.81
CA GLU A 267 -54.50 11.39 -4.43
C GLU A 267 -53.76 10.12 -4.91
N ALA A 268 -54.40 8.98 -4.67
CA ALA A 268 -53.84 7.65 -4.80
C ALA A 268 -53.69 7.20 -6.27
N CYS A 269 -52.61 6.49 -6.58
CA CYS A 269 -52.66 5.39 -7.54
C CYS A 269 -51.56 4.35 -7.27
N GLU A 270 -51.93 3.10 -7.50
CA GLU A 270 -51.18 1.88 -7.21
C GLU A 270 -50.06 1.58 -8.22
N GLN A 271 -49.08 0.79 -7.73
CA GLN A 271 -48.26 -0.21 -8.43
C GLN A 271 -47.29 0.25 -9.56
N ASN A 272 -45.98 0.05 -9.34
CA ASN A 272 -45.26 -1.07 -9.96
C ASN A 272 -43.78 -1.14 -9.53
N ASN A 273 -43.38 -2.33 -9.07
CA ASN A 273 -42.01 -2.75 -8.85
C ASN A 273 -41.38 -3.16 -10.19
N ASN A 274 -40.23 -2.57 -10.58
CA ASN A 274 -39.21 -3.23 -11.42
C ASN A 274 -38.01 -2.33 -11.70
N ILE A 275 -37.00 -2.34 -10.81
CA ILE A 275 -35.61 -2.05 -11.20
C ILE A 275 -34.71 -2.95 -10.34
N ASP A 276 -34.74 -4.27 -10.61
CA ASP A 276 -33.73 -5.19 -10.04
C ASP A 276 -33.35 -6.31 -11.03
N GLN A 277 -33.19 -5.96 -12.30
CA GLN A 277 -32.89 -6.96 -13.35
C GLN A 277 -31.87 -6.51 -14.38
N SER A 278 -30.97 -5.58 -14.03
CA SER A 278 -29.91 -5.11 -14.94
C SER A 278 -28.48 -5.38 -14.49
N LEU A 279 -28.24 -5.96 -13.31
CA LEU A 279 -26.88 -6.23 -12.81
C LEU A 279 -26.51 -7.72 -12.75
N SER A 280 -27.47 -8.64 -12.79
CA SER A 280 -27.19 -10.08 -12.81
C SER A 280 -26.81 -10.63 -14.19
N THR A 281 -27.12 -9.91 -15.28
CA THR A 281 -26.84 -10.37 -16.65
C THR A 281 -25.39 -10.10 -17.09
N MET A 282 -24.64 -9.26 -16.38
CA MET A 282 -23.24 -8.96 -16.73
C MET A 282 -22.23 -10.01 -16.23
N TYR A 283 -22.63 -10.89 -15.30
CA TYR A 283 -21.75 -11.86 -14.64
C TYR A 283 -21.75 -13.28 -15.23
N SER A 284 -22.36 -13.52 -16.40
CA SER A 284 -22.52 -14.88 -16.96
C SER A 284 -21.89 -15.15 -18.33
N LEU A 285 -21.00 -14.31 -18.85
CA LEU A 285 -20.33 -14.56 -20.13
C LEU A 285 -18.82 -14.37 -20.06
N HIS A 286 -18.10 -15.29 -19.41
CA HIS A 286 -16.70 -15.59 -19.76
C HIS A 286 -16.29 -16.98 -19.22
N LYS A 287 -17.04 -18.01 -19.62
CA LYS A 287 -16.54 -19.39 -19.51
C LYS A 287 -17.05 -20.26 -20.66
N LYS A 288 -16.07 -20.72 -21.45
CA LYS A 288 -16.07 -21.78 -22.48
C LYS A 288 -16.12 -21.32 -23.95
N GLY A 289 -14.96 -21.44 -24.60
CA GLY A 289 -14.78 -22.54 -25.57
C GLY A 289 -14.39 -22.14 -26.99
N CYS A 290 -13.11 -22.38 -27.34
CA CYS A 290 -12.59 -23.09 -28.53
C CYS A 290 -11.13 -22.65 -28.71
N GLY A 291 -10.17 -23.45 -29.15
CA GLY A 291 -10.19 -24.73 -29.84
C GLY A 291 -8.84 -24.85 -30.57
N ARG A 292 -8.26 -26.05 -30.52
CA ARG A 292 -6.97 -26.45 -31.09
C ARG A 292 -6.66 -25.92 -32.49
N SER A 293 -5.38 -25.60 -32.72
CA SER A 293 -4.71 -25.85 -34.01
C SER A 293 -3.30 -26.38 -33.79
N HIS A 294 -3.09 -27.62 -34.22
CA HIS A 294 -1.78 -28.25 -34.45
C HIS A 294 -1.09 -27.55 -35.63
N TYR A 295 0.19 -27.21 -35.52
CA TYR A 295 1.17 -27.38 -36.60
C TYR A 295 2.57 -27.62 -35.99
N GLN A 296 3.32 -28.46 -36.69
CA GLN A 296 4.46 -29.25 -36.21
C GLN A 296 5.80 -28.53 -36.43
N ALA A 297 6.67 -28.65 -35.42
CA ALA A 297 8.14 -28.77 -35.41
C ALA A 297 9.00 -28.10 -36.50
N LYS A 298 10.01 -27.35 -36.05
CA LYS A 298 11.41 -27.58 -36.44
C LYS A 298 12.37 -27.17 -35.32
N GLN A 299 13.22 -28.11 -34.94
CA GLN A 299 14.42 -27.91 -34.13
C GLN A 299 15.43 -27.09 -34.94
N ASP A 300 16.20 -26.24 -34.27
CA ASP A 300 17.63 -26.16 -34.54
C ASP A 300 18.39 -25.64 -33.30
N ASN A 301 19.50 -26.33 -33.03
CA ASN A 301 20.50 -26.02 -32.02
C ASN A 301 21.36 -24.82 -32.47
N GLY A 302 21.75 -23.96 -31.55
CA GLY A 302 22.71 -22.88 -31.84
C GLY A 302 23.28 -22.25 -30.57
N VAL A 303 24.35 -22.84 -30.07
CA VAL A 303 25.29 -22.24 -29.11
C VAL A 303 25.97 -21.03 -29.77
N TRP A 304 26.06 -19.87 -29.11
CA TRP A 304 27.30 -19.10 -29.14
C TRP A 304 27.49 -18.08 -28.02
N SER A 305 28.75 -18.02 -27.59
CA SER A 305 29.36 -17.18 -26.58
C SER A 305 29.46 -15.70 -26.97
N SER A 306 29.58 -14.88 -25.92
CA SER A 306 30.39 -13.66 -25.79
C SER A 306 31.27 -13.28 -26.98
N SER A 307 31.13 -12.06 -27.51
CA SER A 307 32.06 -10.94 -27.24
C SER A 307 31.93 -9.77 -28.26
N GLN A 308 32.10 -8.56 -27.71
CA GLN A 308 32.69 -7.34 -28.28
C GLN A 308 31.91 -6.43 -29.26
N GLN A 309 31.90 -5.14 -28.88
CA GLN A 309 31.62 -3.94 -29.68
C GLN A 309 32.63 -3.77 -30.83
N PRO A 310 32.34 -2.90 -31.82
CA PRO A 310 32.93 -1.56 -31.76
C PRO A 310 32.09 -0.39 -32.30
N ASN A 311 32.51 0.81 -31.87
CA ASN A 311 32.13 2.16 -32.26
C ASN A 311 31.96 2.43 -33.77
N GLY A 312 31.06 3.37 -34.10
CA GLY A 312 31.03 4.06 -35.39
C GLY A 312 30.03 5.21 -35.43
N ASN A 313 30.50 6.42 -35.11
CA ASN A 313 29.75 7.68 -35.12
C ASN A 313 29.66 8.26 -36.55
N ARG A 314 28.47 8.65 -37.04
CA ARG A 314 28.26 9.66 -38.10
C ARG A 314 26.79 10.07 -38.16
N GLY A 315 26.51 11.35 -37.91
CA GLY A 315 25.20 11.97 -38.12
C GLY A 315 25.01 12.47 -39.55
N LEU A 316 23.75 12.61 -39.99
CA LEU A 316 23.10 13.86 -40.45
C LEU A 316 21.76 13.58 -41.15
N ALA A 317 20.83 14.52 -40.92
CA ALA A 317 19.72 14.95 -41.78
C ALA A 317 18.41 14.12 -41.86
N ARG A 318 17.44 14.57 -41.05
CA ARG A 318 16.12 15.11 -41.45
C ARG A 318 15.43 14.52 -42.68
N LEU A 319 14.33 13.79 -42.45
CA LEU A 319 13.13 13.84 -43.28
C LEU A 319 11.91 13.82 -42.36
N GLU A 320 11.10 14.87 -42.49
CA GLU A 320 9.79 15.04 -41.88
C GLU A 320 8.78 14.21 -42.67
N GLU A 321 8.03 13.32 -42.01
CA GLU A 321 6.80 12.74 -42.57
C GLU A 321 5.65 12.91 -41.58
N ASP A 322 4.69 13.72 -42.00
CA ASP A 322 3.39 13.95 -41.38
C ASP A 322 2.63 12.63 -41.15
N ARG A 323 2.45 12.24 -39.89
CA ARG A 323 1.39 11.31 -39.49
C ARG A 323 0.36 12.05 -38.65
N LYS A 324 -0.80 12.26 -39.26
CA LYS A 324 -2.05 12.64 -38.59
C LYS A 324 -2.42 11.55 -37.59
N GLU A 325 -2.14 11.79 -36.31
CA GLU A 325 -2.73 11.03 -35.21
C GLU A 325 -4.16 11.51 -34.98
N SER A 326 -5.09 10.60 -35.25
CA SER A 326 -6.48 10.65 -34.82
C SER A 326 -6.53 10.80 -33.31
N LYS A 327 -7.19 11.88 -32.84
CA LYS A 327 -7.60 12.06 -31.45
C LYS A 327 -8.42 10.85 -31.01
N SER A 328 -7.80 9.92 -30.30
CA SER A 328 -8.53 8.96 -29.48
C SER A 328 -9.08 9.73 -28.29
N GLU A 329 -10.40 9.74 -28.17
CA GLU A 329 -11.15 10.32 -27.06
C GLU A 329 -10.55 9.84 -25.74
N ALA A 330 -9.96 10.77 -24.99
CA ALA A 330 -9.56 10.53 -23.62
C ALA A 330 -10.83 10.24 -22.81
N GLY A 331 -11.06 8.96 -22.52
CA GLY A 331 -12.03 8.53 -21.53
C GLY A 331 -11.75 9.30 -20.25
N GLN A 332 -12.71 10.10 -19.83
CA GLN A 332 -12.67 10.85 -18.59
C GLN A 332 -12.71 9.82 -17.46
N GLU A 333 -11.54 9.35 -17.01
CA GLU A 333 -11.43 8.52 -15.82
C GLU A 333 -12.01 9.33 -14.66
N THR A 334 -13.22 8.95 -14.24
CA THR A 334 -13.80 9.43 -13.00
C THR A 334 -12.83 9.04 -11.90
N VAL A 335 -12.13 10.01 -11.34
CA VAL A 335 -11.17 9.80 -10.25
C VAL A 335 -11.93 9.13 -9.12
N SER A 336 -11.70 7.83 -8.91
CA SER A 336 -12.39 7.09 -7.85
C SER A 336 -11.95 7.64 -6.51
N ASP A 337 -12.86 7.86 -5.56
CA ASP A 337 -12.55 8.32 -4.19
C ASP A 337 -11.92 7.23 -3.31
N VAL A 338 -11.16 6.31 -3.93
CA VAL A 338 -10.44 5.21 -3.31
C VAL A 338 -9.07 5.05 -3.97
N GLU A 339 -8.06 4.75 -3.18
CA GLU A 339 -6.78 4.19 -3.60
C GLU A 339 -6.45 2.90 -2.85
N VAL A 340 -5.77 2.00 -3.55
CA VAL A 340 -5.12 0.82 -2.96
C VAL A 340 -3.76 0.70 -3.60
N LYS A 341 -2.69 0.87 -2.81
CA LYS A 341 -1.31 0.84 -3.28
C LYS A 341 -0.48 -0.18 -2.50
N MET A 342 0.38 -0.93 -3.18
CA MET A 342 1.38 -1.76 -2.54
C MET A 342 2.48 -0.86 -1.96
N ILE A 343 2.91 -1.14 -0.72
CA ILE A 343 3.97 -0.41 -0.02
C ILE A 343 4.89 -1.36 0.75
N ASP A 344 5.99 -0.83 1.30
CA ASP A 344 6.97 -1.54 2.15
C ASP A 344 7.73 -2.67 1.45
N PHE A 345 8.64 -2.32 0.53
CA PHE A 345 9.37 -3.27 -0.32
C PHE A 345 10.75 -3.68 0.22
N ALA A 346 10.97 -3.51 1.53
CA ALA A 346 12.23 -3.85 2.19
C ALA A 346 12.58 -5.35 2.16
N HIS A 347 11.64 -6.22 1.82
CA HIS A 347 11.79 -7.68 1.79
C HIS A 347 11.19 -8.29 0.51
N VAL A 348 11.44 -7.66 -0.63
CA VAL A 348 11.14 -8.22 -1.97
C VAL A 348 12.37 -8.93 -2.51
N PHE A 349 12.18 -10.13 -3.06
CA PHE A 349 13.25 -10.98 -3.57
C PHE A 349 12.92 -11.49 -4.98
N PRO A 350 13.94 -11.69 -5.83
CA PRO A 350 13.76 -12.41 -7.08
C PRO A 350 13.29 -13.84 -6.81
N SER A 351 12.50 -14.38 -7.73
CA SER A 351 11.91 -15.72 -7.67
C SER A 351 11.80 -16.29 -9.08
N ASP A 352 11.70 -17.61 -9.17
CA ASP A 352 11.31 -18.34 -10.39
C ASP A 352 9.95 -19.05 -10.22
N VAL A 353 9.29 -18.84 -9.07
CA VAL A 353 7.98 -19.42 -8.74
C VAL A 353 6.99 -18.32 -8.35
N PRO A 354 5.69 -18.49 -8.61
CA PRO A 354 4.68 -17.53 -8.19
C PRO A 354 4.64 -17.37 -6.67
N ASP A 355 4.36 -16.15 -6.20
CA ASP A 355 4.21 -15.87 -4.77
C ASP A 355 2.88 -16.40 -4.23
N GLN A 356 2.83 -17.70 -3.98
CA GLN A 356 1.63 -18.38 -3.47
C GLN A 356 1.14 -17.80 -2.15
N GLY A 357 2.07 -17.36 -1.28
CA GLY A 357 1.72 -16.79 0.01
C GLY A 357 0.97 -15.47 -0.15
N TYR A 358 1.46 -14.59 -1.03
CA TYR A 358 0.83 -13.31 -1.31
C TYR A 358 -0.51 -13.48 -2.05
N ILE A 359 -0.54 -14.34 -3.08
CA ILE A 359 -1.77 -14.69 -3.82
C ILE A 359 -2.85 -15.22 -2.87
N TYR A 360 -2.48 -16.10 -1.94
CA TYR A 360 -3.38 -16.62 -0.91
C TYR A 360 -3.95 -15.49 -0.03
N GLY A 361 -3.07 -14.59 0.44
CA GLY A 361 -3.47 -13.43 1.24
C GLY A 361 -4.45 -12.50 0.53
N LEU A 362 -4.19 -12.19 -0.74
CA LEU A 362 -5.09 -11.38 -1.57
C LEU A 362 -6.45 -12.05 -1.77
N LYS A 363 -6.48 -13.35 -2.06
CA LYS A 363 -7.73 -14.12 -2.23
C LYS A 363 -8.57 -14.13 -0.96
N ASN A 364 -7.94 -14.33 0.19
CA ASN A 364 -8.64 -14.28 1.47
C ASN A 364 -9.13 -12.87 1.81
N LEU A 365 -8.33 -11.83 1.56
CA LEU A 365 -8.76 -10.44 1.75
C LEU A 365 -9.97 -10.12 0.88
N LEU A 366 -9.93 -10.46 -0.41
CA LEU A 366 -11.06 -10.31 -1.33
C LEU A 366 -12.30 -11.06 -0.84
N LYS A 367 -12.14 -12.30 -0.38
CA LYS A 367 -13.24 -13.09 0.18
C LYS A 367 -13.92 -12.35 1.32
N VAL A 368 -13.15 -11.81 2.27
CA VAL A 368 -13.73 -11.07 3.41
C VAL A 368 -14.39 -9.77 2.94
N LEU A 369 -13.77 -9.02 2.03
CA LEU A 369 -14.38 -7.80 1.47
C LEU A 369 -15.71 -8.08 0.75
N HIS A 370 -15.80 -9.18 0.00
CA HIS A 370 -17.05 -9.62 -0.63
C HIS A 370 -18.12 -9.98 0.41
N GLN A 371 -17.76 -10.69 1.49
CA GLN A 371 -18.69 -11.00 2.57
C GLN A 371 -19.25 -9.75 3.26
N ILE A 372 -18.43 -8.70 3.41
CA ILE A 372 -18.88 -7.41 3.98
C ILE A 372 -19.87 -6.70 3.02
N LEU A 373 -19.71 -6.85 1.71
CA LEU A 373 -20.58 -6.21 0.72
C LEU A 373 -21.97 -6.86 0.63
N GLU A 374 -22.04 -8.17 0.90
CA GLU A 374 -23.25 -9.00 0.89
C GLU A 374 -24.16 -8.79 2.12
N GLU A 375 -23.64 -8.15 3.18
CA GLU A 375 -24.45 -7.64 4.31
C GLU A 375 -25.16 -6.35 3.94
#